data_AF-A0A967DG36-F1
#
_entry.id   AF-A0A967DG36-F1
#
_cell.length_a   1.000
_cell.length_b   1.000
_cell.length_c   1.000
_cell.angle_alpha   90.00
_cell.angle_beta   90.00
_cell.angle_gamma   90.00
#
_symmetry.space_group_name_H-M   'P 1'
#
loop_
_entity.id
_entity.type
_entity.pdbx_description
1 polymer ?
#
loop_
_entity_poly.entity_id
_entity_poly.type
_entity_poly.pdbx_seq_one_letter_code
_entity_poly.pdbx_strand_id
1 'polypeptide(L)' 'MTVGVIGHTGQGNYGHGEDSVWLKIAGTKIVGVADADEKGLAKERKLLGDIPGYADYRKML' A
#
# COMPACT_ATOMS: atom_id res chain seq x y z
N MET A 1 -3.97 -7.24 13.79
CA MET A 1 -2.89 -7.59 12.85
C MET A 1 -2.56 -6.37 12.00
N THR A 2 -1.29 -6.05 11.82
CA THR A 2 -0.84 -4.90 11.01
C THR A 2 -0.32 -5.37 9.68
N VAL A 3 -0.72 -4.70 8.60
CA VAL A 3 -0.40 -5.06 7.22
C VAL A 3 0.35 -3.89 6.58
N GLY A 4 1.51 -4.17 5.98
CA GLY A 4 2.23 -3.22 5.12
C GLY A 4 2.08 -3.66 3.67
N VAL A 5 1.71 -2.72 2.79
CA VAL A 5 1.55 -2.97 1.35
C VAL A 5 2.82 -2.50 0.65
N ILE A 6 3.44 -3.36 -0.15
CA ILE A 6 4.62 -3.02 -0.94
C ILE A 6 4.26 -3.22 -2.41
N GLY A 7 4.01 -2.11 -3.10
CA GLY A 7 3.73 -2.05 -4.52
C GLY A 7 4.97 -1.58 -5.30
N HIS A 8 5.04 -2.00 -6.57
CA HIS A 8 5.93 -1.35 -7.53
C HIS A 8 5.14 -1.13 -8.81
N THR A 9 4.68 0.10 -8.99
CA THR A 9 3.96 0.50 -10.20
C THR A 9 4.85 0.24 -11.43
N GLY A 10 4.34 -0.52 -12.40
CA GLY A 10 5.04 -0.82 -13.65
C GLY A 10 5.80 -2.16 -13.72
N GLN A 11 5.98 -2.90 -12.61
CA GLN A 11 6.56 -4.27 -12.63
C GLN A 11 5.54 -5.40 -12.40
N GLY A 12 4.25 -5.07 -12.37
CA GLY A 12 3.21 -6.11 -12.27
C GLY A 12 1.84 -5.62 -11.84
N ASN A 13 1.72 -4.40 -11.28
CA ASN A 13 0.45 -3.86 -10.76
C ASN A 13 -0.28 -4.77 -9.75
N TYR A 14 0.40 -5.76 -9.18
CA TYR A 14 -0.16 -6.76 -8.24
C TYR A 14 -0.46 -6.20 -6.83
N GLY A 15 -0.41 -4.88 -6.62
CA GLY A 15 -0.84 -4.22 -5.38
C GLY A 15 -2.22 -3.57 -5.48
N HIS A 16 -2.60 -3.10 -6.68
CA HIS A 16 -3.72 -2.16 -6.91
C HIS A 16 -5.15 -2.74 -6.77
N GLY A 17 -5.30 -3.88 -6.09
CA GLY A 17 -6.59 -4.51 -5.84
C GLY A 17 -6.57 -5.54 -4.71
N GLU A 18 -5.42 -6.18 -4.43
CA GLU A 18 -5.26 -7.12 -3.32
C GLU A 18 -5.16 -6.42 -1.95
N ASP A 19 -4.65 -5.20 -1.94
CA ASP A 19 -4.60 -4.30 -0.78
C ASP A 19 -6.01 -4.00 -0.20
N SER A 20 -7.01 -3.86 -1.07
CA SER A 20 -8.41 -3.60 -0.69
C SER A 20 -9.09 -4.78 0.03
N VAL A 21 -8.57 -6.01 -0.11
CA VAL A 21 -9.10 -7.19 0.61
C VAL A 21 -8.85 -7.05 2.11
N TRP A 22 -7.71 -6.46 2.50
CA TRP A 22 -7.38 -6.22 3.91
C TRP A 22 -8.31 -5.20 4.58
N LEU A 23 -8.97 -4.33 3.80
CA LEU A 23 -10.04 -3.45 4.31
C LEU A 23 -11.32 -4.23 4.67
N LYS A 24 -11.53 -5.41 4.07
CA LYS A 24 -12.70 -6.26 4.33
C LYS A 24 -12.48 -7.28 5.45
N ILE A 25 -11.24 -7.48 5.90
CA ILE A 25 -10.91 -8.39 6.98
C ILE A 25 -11.00 -7.61 8.31
N ALA A 26 -11.90 -8.06 9.20
CA ALA A 26 -12.02 -7.46 10.52
C ALA A 26 -10.77 -7.76 11.37
N GLY A 27 -10.16 -6.72 11.94
CA GLY A 27 -8.96 -6.84 12.79
C GLY A 27 -7.62 -6.66 12.07
N THR A 28 -7.63 -6.40 10.76
CA THR A 28 -6.45 -5.97 10.01
C THR A 28 -6.43 -4.46 9.84
N LYS A 29 -5.27 -3.85 10.11
CA LYS A 29 -5.03 -2.44 9.90
C LYS A 29 -3.86 -2.27 8.94
N ILE A 30 -4.08 -1.56 7.85
CA ILE A 30 -3.01 -1.21 6.94
C ILE A 30 -2.26 -0.02 7.55
N VAL A 31 -0.96 -0.19 7.78
CA VAL A 31 -0.14 0.80 8.51
C VAL A 31 0.80 1.59 7.60
N GLY A 32 0.97 1.16 6.36
CA GLY A 32 1.75 1.87 5.37
C GLY A 32 1.67 1.22 4.01
N VAL A 33 1.91 2.03 2.99
CA VAL A 33 2.11 1.60 1.61
C VAL A 33 3.46 2.09 1.12
N ALA A 34 4.21 1.23 0.46
CA ALA A 34 5.47 1.59 -0.17
C ALA A 34 5.38 1.37 -1.67
N ASP A 35 5.61 2.42 -2.46
CA ASP A 35 5.74 2.37 -3.91
C ASP A 35 6.82 3.36 -4.35
N ALA A 36 7.72 2.90 -5.22
CA ALA A 36 8.81 3.71 -5.75
C ALA A 36 8.32 4.80 -6.72
N ASP A 37 7.15 4.62 -7.33
CA ASP A 37 6.52 5.61 -8.20
C ASP A 37 5.59 6.53 -7.41
N GLU A 38 5.82 7.85 -7.48
CA GLU A 38 5.04 8.84 -6.75
C GLU A 38 3.55 8.85 -7.15
N LYS A 39 3.22 8.55 -8.43
CA LYS A 39 1.83 8.49 -8.89
C LYS A 39 1.15 7.21 -8.41
N GLY A 40 1.86 6.09 -8.44
CA GLY A 40 1.45 4.82 -7.83
C GLY A 40 1.11 5.00 -6.35
N LEU A 41 2.06 5.56 -5.60
CA LEU A 41 1.94 5.81 -4.17
C LEU A 41 0.73 6.70 -3.82
N ALA A 42 0.56 7.81 -4.55
CA ALA A 42 -0.57 8.72 -4.32
C ALA A 42 -1.92 8.04 -4.59
N LYS A 43 -1.98 7.17 -5.61
CA LYS A 43 -3.18 6.43 -5.96
C LYS A 43 -3.52 5.37 -4.90
N GLU A 44 -2.54 4.60 -4.44
CA GLU A 44 -2.74 3.60 -3.37
C GLU A 44 -3.08 4.25 -2.03
N ARG A 45 -2.40 5.33 -1.64
CA ARG A 45 -2.79 6.09 -0.43
C ARG A 45 -4.23 6.55 -0.48
N LYS A 46 -4.69 7.03 -1.65
CA LYS A 46 -6.07 7.46 -1.83
C LYS A 46 -7.06 6.29 -1.77
N LEU A 47 -6.66 5.11 -2.24
CA LEU A 47 -7.48 3.90 -2.22
C LEU A 47 -7.58 3.31 -0.80
N LEU A 48 -6.48 3.38 -0.05
CA LEU A 48 -6.33 2.79 1.28
C LEU A 48 -6.72 3.73 2.44
N GLY A 49 -7.08 4.99 2.14
CA GLY A 49 -7.62 5.93 3.12
C GLY A 49 -6.58 6.78 3.84
N ASP A 50 -5.62 7.32 3.08
CA ASP A 50 -4.58 8.27 3.53
C ASP A 50 -3.62 7.73 4.60
N ILE A 51 -3.19 6.48 4.40
CA ILE A 51 -2.13 5.87 5.20
C ILE A 51 -0.73 6.42 4.84
N PRO A 52 0.29 6.22 5.70
CA PRO A 52 1.66 6.62 5.41
C PRO A 52 2.17 5.99 4.10
N GLY A 53 2.71 6.83 3.22
CA GLY A 53 3.32 6.40 1.96
C GLY A 53 4.83 6.49 2.00
N TYR A 54 5.52 5.47 1.51
CA TYR A 54 6.98 5.41 1.46
C TYR A 54 7.47 5.16 0.03
N ALA A 55 8.44 5.95 -0.42
CA ALA A 55 9.10 5.69 -1.71
C ALA A 55 10.00 4.43 -1.67
N ASP A 56 10.36 3.97 -0.48
CA ASP A 56 11.21 2.81 -0.26
C ASP A 56 10.59 1.95 0.84
N TYR A 57 10.29 0.69 0.53
CA TYR A 57 9.73 -0.26 1.48
C TYR A 57 10.65 -0.52 2.67
N ARG A 58 11.97 -0.33 2.51
CA ARG A 58 12.94 -0.46 3.61
C ARG A 58 12.76 0.62 4.67
N LYS A 59 12.19 1.78 4.31
CA LYS A 59 11.82 2.81 5.28
C LYS A 59 10.49 2.53 5.97
N MET A 60 9.71 1.59 5.44
CA MET A 60 8.41 1.19 5.99
C MET A 60 8.51 0.03 6.99
N LEU A 61 9.51 -0.85 6.84
CA LEU A 61 9.84 -1.95 7.76
C LEU A 61 10.42 -1.44 9.09
#